data_AF-A0A4Y7SSJ9-F1
#
_entry.id   AF-A0A4Y7SSJ9-F1
#
_cell.length_a   1.000
_cell.length_b   1.000
_cell.length_c   1.000
_cell.angle_alpha   90.00
_cell.angle_beta   90.00
_cell.angle_gamma   90.00
#
_symmetry.space_group_name_H-M   'P 1'
#
loop_
_entity.id
_entity.type
_entity.pdbx_description
1 polymer ?
#
loop_
_entity_poly.entity_id
_entity_poly.type
_entity_poly.pdbx_seq_one_letter_code
_entity_poly.pdbx_strand_id
1 'polypeptide(L)' 'YLPRLGCAKRVHLMNAMVPGLGGGKMSASDPNSKINPLEAPEVVKKKIKAAFCEESNIEENGVLSFVGAVLPIGQLRKE' A
#
# COMPACT_ATOMS: atom_id res chain seq x y z
N TYR A 1 -17.32 3.05 23.25
CA TYR A 1 -18.79 2.89 23.24
C TYR A 1 -19.22 1.51 23.75
N LEU A 2 -18.64 0.40 23.25
CA LEU A 2 -18.94 -0.98 23.69
C LEU A 2 -18.97 -1.23 25.22
N PRO A 3 -18.02 -0.72 26.04
CA PRO A 3 -18.06 -0.95 27.49
C PRO A 3 -19.25 -0.28 28.19
N ARG A 4 -19.76 0.84 27.63
CA ARG A 4 -20.93 1.54 28.16
C ARG A 4 -22.24 0.81 27.82
N LEU A 5 -22.20 -0.14 26.89
CA LEU A 5 -23.32 -1.01 26.49
C LEU A 5 -23.21 -2.41 27.11
N GLY A 6 -22.32 -2.62 28.11
CA GLY A 6 -22.12 -3.92 28.74
C GLY A 6 -21.36 -4.95 27.89
N CYS A 7 -20.82 -4.55 26.74
CA CYS A 7 -20.08 -5.42 25.84
C CYS A 7 -18.57 -5.39 26.12
N ALA A 8 -17.90 -6.55 26.01
CA ALA A 8 -16.45 -6.66 26.19
C ALA A 8 -15.67 -5.78 25.20
N LYS A 9 -14.56 -5.19 25.66
CA LYS A 9 -13.65 -4.41 24.82
C LYS A 9 -12.94 -5.34 23.84
N ARG A 10 -13.00 -5.02 22.55
CA ARG A 10 -12.33 -5.78 21.48
C ARG A 10 -10.89 -5.30 21.32
N VAL A 11 -10.01 -6.22 20.94
CA VAL A 11 -8.64 -5.90 20.52
C VAL A 11 -8.71 -5.42 19.07
N HIS A 12 -7.99 -4.34 18.76
CA HIS A 12 -7.86 -3.82 17.42
C HIS A 12 -6.42 -3.98 16.96
N LEU A 13 -6.20 -4.84 15.97
CA LEU A 13 -4.93 -4.94 15.27
C LEU A 13 -5.05 -4.13 13.97
N MET A 14 -4.32 -3.02 13.89
CA MET A 14 -4.29 -2.14 12.73
C MET A 14 -3.03 -2.47 11.93
N ASN A 15 -3.18 -2.68 10.63
CA ASN A 15 -2.04 -2.85 9.73
C ASN A 15 -1.45 -1.48 9.36
N ALA A 16 -0.15 -1.45 9.07
CA ALA A 16 0.47 -0.28 8.49
C ALA A 16 -0.17 0.03 7.12
N MET A 17 -0.40 1.31 6.86
CA MET A 17 -0.98 1.77 5.60
C MET A 17 0.11 1.85 4.54
N VAL A 18 -0.15 1.27 3.37
CA VAL A 18 0.74 1.41 2.22
C VAL A 18 0.48 2.77 1.57
N PRO A 19 1.53 3.61 1.38
CA PRO A 19 1.38 4.90 0.72
C PRO A 19 1.03 4.75 -0.77
N GLY A 20 0.45 5.80 -1.33
CA GLY A 20 0.16 5.88 -2.76
C GLY A 20 1.43 6.03 -3.58
N LEU A 21 1.36 5.70 -4.87
CA LEU A 21 2.51 5.81 -5.78
C LEU A 21 3.07 7.23 -5.92
N GLY A 22 2.23 8.26 -5.78
CA GLY A 22 2.64 9.66 -5.84
C GLY A 22 3.02 10.29 -4.49
N GLY A 23 3.15 9.50 -3.43
CA GLY A 23 3.23 9.99 -2.05
C GLY A 23 1.85 10.09 -1.38
N GLY A 24 1.84 10.15 -0.05
CA GLY A 24 0.61 10.24 0.73
C GLY A 24 -0.28 8.98 0.70
N LYS A 25 -1.61 9.16 0.80
CA LYS A 25 -2.57 8.06 0.98
C LYS A 25 -3.01 7.45 -0.36
N MET A 26 -2.84 6.14 -0.50
CA MET A 26 -3.42 5.38 -1.61
C MET A 26 -4.97 5.47 -1.55
N SER A 27 -5.61 5.89 -2.66
CA SER A 27 -7.06 6.10 -2.70
C SER A 27 -7.70 5.47 -3.93
N ALA A 28 -8.95 5.01 -3.79
CA ALA A 28 -9.74 4.57 -4.93
C ALA A 28 -10.17 5.72 -5.85
N SER A 29 -10.20 6.95 -5.32
CA SER A 29 -10.57 8.15 -6.07
C SER A 29 -9.50 8.63 -7.05
N ASP A 30 -8.23 8.29 -6.80
CA ASP A 30 -7.13 8.60 -7.72
C ASP A 30 -6.63 7.29 -8.35
N PRO A 31 -6.97 7.02 -9.63
CA PRO A 31 -6.53 5.83 -10.34
C PRO A 31 -5.02 5.69 -10.44
N ASN A 32 -4.26 6.79 -10.41
CA ASN A 32 -2.80 6.78 -10.51
C ASN A 32 -2.12 6.52 -9.16
N SER A 33 -2.82 6.69 -8.05
CA SER A 33 -2.27 6.46 -6.71
C SER A 33 -2.08 4.98 -6.35
N LYS A 34 -2.66 4.05 -7.12
CA LYS A 34 -2.68 2.61 -6.83
C LYS A 34 -2.37 1.73 -8.05
N ILE A 35 -1.92 0.51 -7.78
CA ILE A 35 -1.78 -0.57 -8.77
C ILE A 35 -2.88 -1.60 -8.51
N ASN A 36 -3.73 -1.87 -9.48
CA ASN A 36 -4.75 -2.93 -9.35
C ASN A 36 -4.22 -4.25 -9.92
N PRO A 37 -4.61 -5.42 -9.36
CA PRO A 37 -4.19 -6.74 -9.86
C PRO A 37 -4.60 -7.04 -11.30
N LEU A 38 -5.64 -6.36 -11.81
CA LEU A 38 -6.20 -6.56 -13.15
C LEU A 38 -5.65 -5.55 -14.18
N GLU A 39 -4.65 -4.74 -13.81
CA GLU A 39 -4.04 -3.80 -14.74
C GLU A 39 -3.10 -4.49 -15.73
N ALA A 40 -3.19 -4.06 -16.99
CA ALA A 40 -2.26 -4.50 -18.02
C ALA A 40 -0.81 -4.12 -17.66
N PRO A 41 0.19 -4.93 -18.04
CA PRO A 41 1.59 -4.70 -17.67
C PRO A 41 2.13 -3.36 -18.14
N GLU A 42 1.63 -2.82 -19.25
CA GLU A 42 2.02 -1.50 -19.77
C GLU A 42 1.55 -0.36 -18.86
N VAL A 43 0.34 -0.47 -18.32
CA VAL A 43 -0.23 0.51 -17.39
C VAL A 43 0.55 0.50 -16.09
N VAL A 44 0.88 -0.69 -15.57
CA VAL A 44 1.70 -0.84 -14.36
C VAL A 44 3.07 -0.19 -14.55
N LYS A 45 3.76 -0.46 -15.68
CA LYS A 45 5.04 0.19 -16.01
C LYS A 45 4.92 1.70 -16.07
N LYS A 46 3.85 2.23 -16.68
CA LYS A 46 3.61 3.68 -16.78
C LYS A 46 3.44 4.32 -15.40
N LYS A 47 2.69 3.68 -14.51
CA LYS A 47 2.46 4.17 -13.15
C LYS A 47 3.71 4.13 -12.27
N ILE A 48 4.49 3.05 -12.34
CA ILE A 48 5.75 2.94 -11.61
C ILE A 48 6.74 4.03 -12.06
N LYS A 49 6.81 4.30 -13.37
CA LYS A 49 7.66 5.38 -13.91
C LYS A 49 7.24 6.78 -13.45
N ALA A 50 5.95 6.97 -13.18
CA ALA A 50 5.40 8.24 -12.72
C ALA A 50 5.37 8.35 -11.17
N ALA A 51 5.77 7.30 -10.45
CA ALA A 51 5.74 7.27 -9.01
C ALA A 51 6.82 8.20 -8.40
N PHE A 52 6.53 8.71 -7.21
CA PHE A 52 7.49 9.46 -6.42
C PHE A 52 8.55 8.50 -5.87
N CYS A 53 9.81 8.71 -6.28
CA CYS A 53 10.96 7.92 -5.84
C CYS A 53 12.22 8.78 -5.92
N GLU A 54 12.38 9.68 -4.95
CA GLU A 54 13.57 10.51 -4.81
C GLU A 54 14.75 9.71 -4.23
N GLU A 55 15.96 10.00 -4.69
CA GLU A 55 17.18 9.35 -4.19
C GLU A 55 17.41 9.67 -2.72
N SER A 56 17.81 8.65 -1.94
CA SER A 56 18.02 8.74 -0.49
C SER A 56 16.78 9.11 0.35
N ASN A 57 15.59 9.19 -0.26
CA ASN A 57 14.35 9.45 0.46
C ASN A 57 13.59 8.15 0.78
N ILE A 58 13.48 7.85 2.07
CA ILE A 58 12.76 6.69 2.60
C ILE A 58 11.33 7.10 3.02
N GLU A 59 11.11 8.39 3.29
CA GLU A 59 9.82 8.92 3.75
C GLU A 59 8.90 9.16 2.55
N GLU A 60 7.63 8.79 2.69
CA GLU A 60 6.59 8.89 1.65
C GLU A 60 6.92 8.21 0.30
N ASN A 61 7.93 7.32 0.28
CA ASN A 61 8.31 6.57 -0.90
C ASN A 61 7.32 5.41 -1.14
N GLY A 62 6.35 5.67 -2.04
CA GLY A 62 5.33 4.72 -2.46
C GLY A 62 5.91 3.41 -2.99
N VAL A 63 6.99 3.50 -3.76
CA VAL A 63 7.62 2.34 -4.40
C VAL A 63 8.31 1.45 -3.36
N LEU A 64 9.14 2.04 -2.50
CA LEU A 64 9.89 1.30 -1.48
C LEU A 64 8.96 0.62 -0.47
N SER A 65 7.91 1.33 -0.05
CA SER A 65 6.89 0.78 0.84
C SER A 65 6.11 -0.37 0.20
N PHE A 66 5.78 -0.27 -1.09
CA PHE A 66 5.06 -1.31 -1.82
C PHE A 66 5.90 -2.58 -1.97
N VAL A 67 7.19 -2.44 -2.27
CA VAL A 67 8.16 -3.55 -2.34
C VAL A 67 8.20 -4.30 -1.01
N GLY A 68 8.32 -3.60 0.13
CA GLY A 68 8.36 -4.22 1.46
C GLY A 68 7.06 -4.91 1.86
N ALA A 69 5.90 -4.40 1.43
CA ALA A 69 4.60 -4.98 1.77
C ALA A 69 4.21 -6.17 0.88
N VAL A 70 4.56 -6.13 -0.41
CA VAL A 70 4.01 -7.06 -1.42
C VAL A 70 4.99 -8.17 -1.82
N LEU A 71 6.29 -7.89 -1.96
CA LEU A 71 7.26 -8.91 -2.39
C LEU A 71 7.42 -10.10 -1.43
N PRO A 72 7.34 -9.94 -0.10
CA PRO A 72 7.46 -11.09 0.81
C PRO A 72 6.41 -12.17 0.53
N ILE A 73 5.21 -11.79 0.09
CA ILE A 73 4.15 -12.74 -0.27
C ILE A 73 4.53 -13.55 -1.51
N GLY A 74 5.24 -12.95 -2.47
CA GLY A 74 5.75 -13.65 -3.64
C GLY A 74 6.84 -14.68 -3.33
N GLN A 75 7.59 -14.48 -2.23
CA GLN A 75 8.61 -15.43 -1.77
C GLN A 75 7.97 -16.68 -1.14
N LEU A 76 6.87 -16.52 -0.41
CA LEU A 76 6.11 -17.63 0.17
C LEU A 76 5.48 -18.58 -0.86
N ARG A 77 5.38 -18.16 -2.13
CA ARG A 77 4.78 -18.96 -3.22
C ARG A 77 5.78 -19.84 -3.98
N LYS A 78 7.08 -19.74 -3.67
CA LYS A 78 8.15 -20.53 -4.31
C LYS A 78 8.48 -21.81 -3.55
N GLU A 79 7.79 -22.07 -2.45
CA GLU A 79 7.71 -23.37 -1.76
C GLU A 79 6.42 -24.10 -2.18
#